data_AF-A0A9W7HMB0-F1
#
_entry.id   AF-A0A9W7HMB0-F1
#
_cell.length_a   1.000
_cell.length_b   1.000
_cell.length_c   1.000
_cell.angle_alpha   90.00
_cell.angle_beta   90.00
_cell.angle_gamma   90.00
#
_symmetry.space_group_name_H-M   'P 1'
#
loop_
_entity.id
_entity.type
_entity.pdbx_description
1 polymer ?
#
loop_
_entity_poly.entity_id
_entity_poly.type
_entity_poly.pdbx_seq_one_letter_code
_entity_poly.pdbx_strand_id
1 'polypeptide(L)'
;MADALATLAAAFKTNKEVDIMPIQMSTYDSPASCYAIEDGLDDRPWYYDILQYIKYQKYPEGAIENDKRTIRRAATRYVLD
;
A
#
# COMPACT_ATOMS: atom_id res chain seq x y z
N MET A 1 25.38 9.76 32.87
CA MET A 1 24.28 9.78 31.87
C MET A 1 23.70 11.17 31.65
N ALA A 2 23.51 11.97 32.70
CA ALA A 2 23.04 13.36 32.58
C ALA A 2 23.97 14.24 31.72
N ASP A 3 25.30 14.09 31.84
CA ASP A 3 26.27 14.91 31.09
C ASP A 3 26.25 14.67 29.57
N ALA A 4 26.01 13.44 29.12
CA ALA A 4 25.90 13.11 27.70
C ALA A 4 24.65 13.74 27.08
N LEU A 5 23.54 13.72 27.84
CA LEU A 5 22.27 14.31 27.44
C LEU A 5 22.35 15.85 27.43
N ALA A 6 23.02 16.44 28.42
CA ALA A 6 23.29 17.88 28.50
C ALA A 6 24.18 18.35 27.35
N THR A 7 25.20 17.56 26.98
CA THR A 7 26.09 17.85 25.84
C THR A 7 25.32 17.83 24.52
N LEU A 8 24.46 16.83 24.30
CA LEU A 8 23.60 16.76 23.11
C LEU A 8 22.60 17.93 23.04
N ALA A 9 21.95 18.27 24.16
CA ALA A 9 21.02 19.38 24.23
C ALA A 9 21.70 20.75 24.01
N ALA A 10 22.94 20.92 24.47
CA ALA A 10 23.75 22.10 24.22
C ALA A 10 24.14 22.21 22.73
N ALA A 11 24.59 21.12 22.11
CA ALA A 11 24.91 21.09 20.67
C ALA A 11 23.71 21.46 19.79
N PHE A 12 22.50 21.08 20.20
CA PHE A 12 21.27 21.45 19.51
C PHE A 12 20.92 22.94 19.69
N LYS A 13 21.22 23.52 20.86
CA LYS A 13 21.00 24.96 21.15
C LYS A 13 22.05 25.89 20.55
N THR A 14 23.24 25.41 20.22
CA THR A 14 24.35 26.22 19.70
C THR A 14 24.37 26.35 18.18
N ASN A 15 23.61 25.53 17.45
CA ASN A 15 23.51 25.63 15.99
C ASN A 15 22.49 26.71 15.60
N LYS A 16 22.88 27.98 15.76
CA LYS A 16 22.15 29.11 15.19
C LYS A 16 22.19 29.16 13.66
N GLU A 17 22.86 28.22 12.99
CA GLU A 17 22.98 28.26 11.52
C GLU A 17 23.38 26.91 10.90
N VAL A 18 23.11 25.78 11.55
CA VAL A 18 22.96 24.55 10.76
C VAL A 18 21.51 24.56 10.33
N ASP A 19 21.27 25.16 9.17
CA ASP A 19 20.00 25.10 8.47
C ASP A 19 19.77 23.65 8.06
N ILE A 20 19.39 22.82 9.04
CA ILE A 20 18.89 21.47 8.78
C ILE A 20 17.58 21.74 8.07
N MET A 21 17.65 21.78 6.73
CA MET A 21 16.50 22.05 5.90
C MET A 21 15.40 21.08 6.32
N PRO A 22 14.33 21.57 6.99
CA PRO A 22 13.32 20.68 7.53
C PRO A 22 12.69 19.96 6.35
N ILE A 23 12.53 18.64 6.47
CA ILE A 23 11.83 17.87 5.44
C ILE A 23 10.41 18.42 5.39
N GLN A 24 10.10 19.18 4.35
CA GLN A 24 8.78 19.75 4.16
C GLN A 24 7.84 18.63 3.72
N MET A 25 7.01 18.18 4.65
CA MET A 25 5.94 17.21 4.37
C MET A 25 4.63 17.97 4.32
N SER A 26 3.97 17.96 3.16
CA SER A 26 2.59 18.43 3.03
C SER A 26 1.64 17.30 3.41
N THR A 27 0.73 17.57 4.34
CA THR A 27 -0.41 16.70 4.63
C THR A 27 -1.56 17.08 3.71
N TYR A 28 -2.02 16.15 2.89
CA TYR A 28 -3.25 16.31 2.12
C TYR A 28 -4.43 15.78 2.95
N ASP A 29 -5.49 16.57 3.08
CA ASP A 29 -6.75 16.17 3.77
C ASP A 29 -7.56 15.14 2.98
N SER A 30 -7.26 14.99 1.69
CA SER A 30 -7.82 13.91 0.88
C SER A 30 -6.96 12.66 1.07
N PRO A 31 -7.55 11.47 1.31
CA PRO A 31 -6.82 10.24 1.07
C PRO A 31 -6.25 10.29 -0.35
N ALA A 32 -5.04 9.74 -0.53
CA ALA A 32 -4.52 9.44 -1.85
C ALA A 32 -5.48 8.40 -2.45
N SER A 33 -6.54 8.90 -3.07
CA SER A 33 -7.62 8.11 -3.62
C SER A 33 -6.97 7.26 -4.70
N CYS A 34 -6.81 5.96 -4.45
CA CYS A 34 -6.28 4.97 -5.38
C CYS A 34 -7.26 4.77 -6.55
N TYR A 35 -7.63 5.85 -7.23
CA TYR A 35 -8.55 5.89 -8.35
C TYR A 35 -7.71 5.84 -9.63
N ALA A 36 -7.23 4.65 -10.00
CA ALA A 36 -6.80 4.29 -11.36
C ALA A 36 -6.30 2.84 -11.49
N ILE A 37 -6.82 1.89 -10.71
CA ILE A 37 -6.61 0.44 -11.01
C ILE A 37 -7.93 -0.21 -11.46
N GLU A 38 -9.04 0.53 -11.44
CA GLU A 38 -10.34 0.03 -11.91
C GLU A 38 -10.51 0.15 -13.43
N ASP A 39 -9.85 1.13 -14.08
CA ASP A 39 -9.91 1.31 -15.53
C ASP A 39 -8.87 0.43 -16.25
N GLY A 40 -9.05 -0.89 -16.13
CA GLY A 40 -8.61 -1.78 -17.20
C GLY A 40 -9.43 -1.52 -18.46
N LEU A 41 -8.87 -1.77 -19.65
CA LEU A 41 -9.52 -1.62 -20.97
C LEU A 41 -10.86 -2.37 -21.16
N ASP A 42 -11.26 -3.15 -20.19
CA ASP A 42 -12.44 -3.99 -20.13
C ASP A 42 -13.10 -3.60 -18.81
N ASP A 43 -14.37 -3.17 -18.80
CA ASP A 43 -15.14 -2.64 -17.64
C ASP A 43 -15.21 -3.59 -16.41
N ARG A 44 -14.38 -4.63 -16.38
CA ARG A 44 -14.22 -5.58 -15.32
C ARG A 44 -13.14 -5.11 -14.33
N PRO A 45 -13.50 -4.93 -13.06
CA PRO A 45 -12.50 -4.65 -12.03
C PRO A 45 -11.52 -5.84 -11.89
N TRP A 46 -10.30 -5.56 -11.43
CA TRP A 46 -9.22 -6.55 -11.29
C TRP A 46 -9.57 -7.78 -10.43
N TYR A 47 -10.57 -7.68 -9.56
CA TYR A 47 -11.04 -8.76 -8.68
C TYR A 47 -12.19 -9.60 -9.27
N TYR A 48 -12.66 -9.28 -10.49
CA TYR A 48 -13.81 -9.93 -11.13
C TYR A 48 -13.65 -11.45 -11.18
N ASP A 49 -12.49 -11.93 -11.62
CA ASP A 49 -12.21 -13.36 -11.76
C ASP A 49 -12.15 -14.10 -10.42
N ILE A 50 -11.70 -13.39 -9.38
CA ILE A 50 -11.67 -13.91 -8.00
C ILE A 50 -13.10 -14.07 -7.49
N LEU A 51 -13.98 -13.09 -7.71
CA LEU A 51 -15.39 -13.18 -7.33
C LEU A 51 -16.13 -14.27 -8.10
N GLN A 52 -15.90 -14.38 -9.41
CA GLN A 52 -16.42 -15.46 -10.24
C GLN A 52 -16.02 -16.84 -9.70
N TYR A 53 -14.75 -17.00 -9.32
CA TYR A 53 -14.25 -18.23 -8.73
C TYR A 53 -14.88 -18.54 -7.37
N ILE A 54 -14.99 -17.56 -6.47
CA ILE A 54 -15.63 -17.75 -5.17
C ILE A 54 -17.10 -18.18 -5.33
N LYS A 55 -17.83 -17.51 -6.23
CA LYS A 55 -19.28 -17.70 -6.40
C LYS A 55 -19.64 -18.98 -7.16
N TYR A 56 -18.89 -19.30 -8.22
CA TYR A 56 -19.25 -20.38 -9.15
C TYR A 56 -18.18 -21.46 -9.30
N GLN A 57 -17.04 -21.34 -8.61
CA GLN A 57 -15.86 -22.22 -8.78
C GLN A 57 -15.38 -22.30 -10.24
N LYS A 58 -15.55 -21.21 -10.98
CA LYS A 58 -15.15 -21.07 -12.40
C LYS A 58 -13.92 -20.19 -12.55
N TYR A 59 -13.12 -20.50 -13.57
CA TYR A 59 -11.96 -19.70 -13.97
C TYR A 59 -12.24 -18.97 -15.28
N PRO A 60 -11.48 -17.90 -15.58
CA PRO A 60 -11.57 -17.21 -16.87
C PRO A 60 -11.25 -18.14 -18.03
N GLU A 61 -11.86 -17.86 -19.18
CA GLU A 61 -11.57 -18.57 -20.40
C GLU A 61 -10.12 -18.31 -20.83
N GLY A 62 -9.37 -19.37 -21.11
CA GLY A 62 -7.94 -19.27 -21.42
C GLY A 62 -6.99 -19.13 -20.22
N ALA A 63 -7.49 -19.13 -18.98
CA ALA A 63 -6.65 -19.05 -17.79
C ALA A 63 -5.65 -20.21 -17.73
N ILE A 64 -4.35 -19.88 -17.63
CA ILE A 64 -3.30 -20.89 -17.47
C ILE A 64 -3.21 -21.37 -16.02
N GLU A 65 -2.50 -22.46 -15.75
CA GLU A 65 -2.45 -23.05 -14.41
C GLU A 65 -1.89 -22.09 -13.35
N ASN A 66 -0.98 -21.18 -13.75
CA ASN A 66 -0.48 -20.13 -12.88
C ASN A 66 -1.57 -19.12 -12.49
N ASP A 67 -2.44 -18.73 -13.42
CA ASP A 67 -3.56 -17.81 -13.16
C ASP A 67 -4.54 -18.48 -12.20
N LYS A 68 -4.90 -19.75 -12.46
CA LYS A 68 -5.77 -20.53 -11.58
C LYS A 68 -5.20 -20.68 -10.17
N ARG A 69 -3.88 -20.85 -10.04
CA ARG A 69 -3.21 -20.89 -8.73
C ARG A 69 -3.28 -19.54 -8.02
N THR A 70 -3.08 -18.44 -8.74
CA THR A 70 -3.17 -17.08 -8.20
C THR A 70 -4.59 -16.78 -7.72
N ILE A 71 -5.61 -17.09 -8.54
CA ILE A 71 -7.03 -16.92 -8.20
C ILE A 71 -7.40 -17.71 -6.94
N ARG A 72 -7.00 -18.99 -6.84
CA ARG A 72 -7.23 -19.80 -5.62
C ARG A 72 -6.64 -19.15 -4.38
N ARG A 73 -5.37 -18.73 -4.44
CA ARG A 73 -4.67 -18.08 -3.31
C ARG A 73 -5.32 -16.77 -2.92
N ALA A 74 -5.76 -15.98 -3.89
CA ALA A 74 -6.45 -14.73 -3.64
C ALA A 74 -7.80 -14.99 -2.96
N ALA A 75 -8.60 -15.93 -3.48
CA ALA A 75 -9.89 -16.30 -2.91
C ALA A 75 -9.79 -16.78 -1.46
N THR A 76 -8.76 -17.57 -1.11
CA THR A 76 -8.52 -17.98 0.29
C THR A 76 -8.29 -16.80 1.24
N ARG A 77 -7.77 -15.67 0.75
CA ARG A 77 -7.59 -14.45 1.56
C ARG A 77 -8.86 -13.63 1.73
N TYR A 78 -9.85 -13.82 0.86
CA TYR A 78 -11.14 -13.12 0.91
C TYR A 78 -12.19 -13.85 1.75
N VAL A 79 -12.10 -15.18 1.85
CA VAL A 79 -12.89 -15.95 2.82
C VAL A 79 -12.24 -15.77 4.19
N LEU A 80 -12.47 -14.62 4.80
CA LEU A 80 -12.20 -14.39 6.22
C LEU A 80 -13.39 -14.95 7.00
N ASP A 81 -13.10 -15.88 7.90
CA ASP A 81 -14.01 -16.40 8.92
C ASP A 81 -14.28 -15.31 9.99
#